data_AF-A0A7C5ZD81-F1
#
_entry.id   AF-A0A7C5ZD81-F1
#
_cell.length_a   1.000
_cell.length_b   1.000
_cell.length_c   1.000
_cell.angle_alpha   90.00
_cell.angle_beta   90.00
_cell.angle_gamma   90.00
#
_symmetry.space_group_name_H-M   'P 1'
#
loop_
_entity.id
_entity.type
_entity.pdbx_description
1 polymer ?
#
loop_
_entity_poly.entity_id
_entity_poly.type
_entity_poly.pdbx_seq_one_letter_code
_entity_poly.pdbx_strand_id
1 'polypeptide(L)'
;MKKREWVGILIETLKWGVVIWLLWPLQRIATRWDAVRVVAGITLFLIFTGKLFFDTIIMSWVRRRSTSNARDWLTLVGIVLGIGLVLGGIIILTGMVLMNMAQSGENGF
;
A
#
# COMPACT_ATOMS: atom_id res chain seq x y z
N MET A 1 24.38 -17.61 1.49
CA MET A 1 23.36 -16.77 0.83
C MET A 1 23.98 -16.06 -0.36
N LYS A 2 23.37 -16.14 -1.54
CA LYS A 2 23.98 -15.64 -2.79
C LYS A 2 23.91 -14.10 -2.82
N LYS A 3 24.96 -13.42 -3.29
CA LYS A 3 25.01 -11.94 -3.46
C LYS A 3 23.74 -11.34 -4.09
N ARG A 4 23.08 -12.09 -4.99
CA ARG A 4 21.83 -11.70 -5.66
C ARG A 4 20.63 -11.55 -4.72
N GLU A 5 20.53 -12.36 -3.68
CA GLU A 5 19.42 -12.33 -2.72
C GLU A 5 19.49 -11.07 -1.85
N TRP A 6 20.70 -10.70 -1.41
CA TRP A 6 20.95 -9.50 -0.62
C TRP A 6 20.63 -8.21 -1.37
N VAL A 7 20.99 -8.14 -2.67
CA VAL A 7 20.64 -6.99 -3.51
C VAL A 7 19.13 -6.84 -3.65
N GLY A 8 18.41 -7.95 -3.78
CA GLY A 8 16.94 -7.96 -3.81
C GLY A 8 16.34 -7.35 -2.54
N ILE A 9 16.75 -7.86 -1.37
CA ILE A 9 16.29 -7.39 -0.06
C ILE A 9 16.57 -5.89 0.09
N LEU A 10 17.77 -5.44 -0.26
CA LEU A 10 18.20 -4.05 -0.08
C LEU A 10 17.37 -3.09 -0.96
N ILE A 11 17.09 -3.47 -2.20
CA ILE A 11 16.20 -2.71 -3.11
C ILE A 11 14.77 -2.65 -2.55
N GLU A 12 14.28 -3.75 -2.01
CA GLU A 12 12.93 -3.84 -1.45
C GLU A 12 12.79 -2.95 -0.20
N THR A 13 13.77 -2.99 0.70
CA THR A 13 13.85 -2.09 1.85
C THR A 13 13.92 -0.62 1.42
N LEU A 14 14.69 -0.31 0.38
CA LEU A 14 14.81 1.06 -0.13
C LEU A 14 13.46 1.58 -0.68
N LYS A 15 12.71 0.75 -1.42
CA LYS A 15 11.37 1.10 -1.95
C LYS A 15 10.41 1.47 -0.83
N TRP A 16 10.34 0.65 0.22
CA TRP A 16 9.49 0.94 1.37
C TRP A 16 9.98 2.15 2.16
N GLY A 17 11.30 2.36 2.25
CA GLY A 17 11.89 3.58 2.81
C GLY A 17 11.44 4.85 2.10
N VAL A 18 11.38 4.84 0.75
CA VAL A 18 10.86 5.97 -0.04
C VAL A 18 9.38 6.22 0.23
N VAL A 19 8.56 5.16 0.30
CA VAL A 19 7.13 5.30 0.63
C VAL A 19 6.94 5.88 2.04
N ILE A 20 7.66 5.38 3.04
CA ILE A 20 7.62 5.91 4.41
C ILE A 20 8.05 7.37 4.43
N TRP A 21 9.11 7.73 3.70
CA TRP A 21 9.57 9.11 3.61
C TRP A 21 8.53 10.03 2.96
N LEU A 22 7.84 9.58 1.91
CA LEU A 22 6.77 10.34 1.26
C LEU A 22 5.55 10.52 2.17
N LEU A 23 5.24 9.51 2.98
CA LEU A 23 4.12 9.54 3.93
C LEU A 23 4.46 10.17 5.29
N TRP A 24 5.74 10.40 5.59
CA TRP A 24 6.20 11.05 6.81
C TRP A 24 5.46 12.36 7.17
N PRO A 25 5.10 13.24 6.22
CA PRO A 25 4.35 14.47 6.51
C PRO A 25 2.97 14.21 7.14
N LEU A 26 2.37 13.02 6.96
CA LEU A 26 1.10 12.65 7.59
C LEU A 26 1.18 12.62 9.12
N GLN A 27 2.38 12.50 9.70
CA GLN A 27 2.54 12.58 11.17
C GLN A 27 2.41 14.02 11.69
N ARG A 28 2.54 15.03 10.81
CA ARG A 28 2.56 16.45 11.17
C ARG A 28 1.31 17.17 10.65
N ILE A 29 0.13 16.59 10.92
CA ILE A 29 -1.20 17.10 10.51
C ILE A 29 -1.42 18.58 10.91
N ALA A 30 -0.73 19.06 11.96
CA ALA A 30 -0.85 20.43 12.47
C ALA A 30 -0.13 21.52 11.64
N THR A 31 0.68 21.17 10.65
CA THR A 31 1.42 22.14 9.80
C THR A 31 1.17 21.86 8.33
N ARG A 32 1.20 22.90 7.49
CA ARG A 32 1.04 22.82 6.02
C ARG A 32 1.74 21.59 5.47
N TRP A 33 0.97 20.56 5.15
CA TRP A 33 1.45 19.31 4.62
C TRP A 33 1.51 19.45 3.11
N ASP A 34 2.60 18.98 2.51
CA ASP A 34 2.76 18.97 1.06
C ASP A 34 1.86 17.88 0.47
N ALA A 35 0.67 18.31 0.01
CA ALA A 35 -0.34 17.41 -0.55
C ALA A 35 0.19 16.61 -1.74
N VAL A 36 1.07 17.19 -2.57
CA VAL A 36 1.66 16.50 -3.73
C VAL A 36 2.54 15.35 -3.26
N ARG A 37 3.36 15.58 -2.24
CA ARG A 37 4.24 14.57 -1.65
C ARG A 37 3.44 13.42 -1.03
N VAL A 38 2.37 13.73 -0.30
CA VAL A 38 1.52 12.71 0.33
C VAL A 38 0.74 11.91 -0.72
N VAL A 39 0.15 12.57 -1.72
CA VAL A 39 -0.53 11.89 -2.83
C VAL A 39 0.44 10.96 -3.56
N ALA A 40 1.65 11.43 -3.89
CA ALA A 40 2.67 10.58 -4.51
C ALA A 40 3.05 9.37 -3.62
N GLY A 41 3.16 9.58 -2.31
CA GLY A 41 3.40 8.51 -1.34
C GLY A 41 2.29 7.46 -1.33
N ILE A 42 1.03 7.90 -1.32
CA ILE A 42 -0.14 7.02 -1.37
C ILE A 42 -0.15 6.25 -2.70
N THR A 43 0.03 6.92 -3.84
CA THR A 43 0.06 6.27 -5.15
C THR A 43 1.16 5.19 -5.22
N LEU A 44 2.39 5.50 -4.78
CA LEU A 44 3.48 4.53 -4.73
C LEU A 44 3.19 3.36 -3.78
N PHE A 45 2.61 3.65 -2.61
CA PHE A 45 2.17 2.63 -1.66
C PHE A 45 1.16 1.68 -2.31
N LEU A 46 0.19 2.19 -3.07
CA LEU A 46 -0.80 1.37 -3.76
C LEU A 46 -0.19 0.50 -4.86
N ILE A 47 0.72 1.06 -5.67
CA ILE A 47 1.41 0.30 -6.72
C ILE A 47 2.25 -0.82 -6.11
N PHE A 48 3.03 -0.54 -5.06
CA PHE A 48 3.89 -1.54 -4.43
C PHE A 48 3.09 -2.60 -3.66
N THR A 49 2.06 -2.19 -2.92
CA THR A 49 1.18 -3.12 -2.23
C THR A 49 0.41 -4.00 -3.21
N GLY A 50 -0.09 -3.42 -4.30
CA GLY A 50 -0.76 -4.16 -5.38
C GLY A 50 0.16 -5.15 -6.08
N LYS A 51 1.43 -4.79 -6.34
CA LYS A 51 2.43 -5.72 -6.88
C LYS A 51 2.73 -6.85 -5.89
N LEU A 52 2.95 -6.52 -4.62
CA LEU A 52 3.26 -7.51 -3.58
C LEU A 52 2.07 -8.46 -3.38
N PHE A 53 0.86 -7.93 -3.45
CA PHE A 53 -0.38 -8.70 -3.49
C PHE A 53 -0.38 -9.64 -4.70
N PHE A 54 -0.18 -9.14 -5.93
CA PHE A 54 -0.11 -9.98 -7.14
C PHE A 54 0.95 -11.09 -7.02
N ASP A 55 2.17 -10.76 -6.60
CA ASP A 55 3.27 -11.71 -6.46
C ASP A 55 2.98 -12.74 -5.36
N THR A 56 2.38 -12.33 -4.25
CA THR A 56 2.07 -13.24 -3.13
C THR A 56 0.87 -14.11 -3.46
N ILE A 57 -0.12 -13.59 -4.17
CA ILE A 57 -1.42 -14.23 -4.33
C ILE A 57 -1.54 -14.91 -5.67
N ILE A 58 -1.34 -14.20 -6.77
CA ILE A 58 -1.48 -14.78 -8.10
C ILE A 58 -0.35 -15.78 -8.35
N MET A 59 0.88 -15.43 -7.97
CA MET A 59 2.01 -16.35 -8.13
C MET A 59 1.90 -17.57 -7.20
N SER A 60 1.34 -17.44 -5.99
CA SER A 60 1.08 -18.60 -5.13
C SER A 60 -0.12 -19.43 -5.57
N TRP A 61 -1.16 -18.82 -6.12
CA TRP A 61 -2.34 -19.50 -6.67
C TRP A 61 -1.98 -20.31 -7.91
N VAL A 62 -1.20 -19.72 -8.83
CA VAL A 62 -0.65 -20.41 -10.01
C VAL A 62 0.23 -21.60 -9.61
N ARG A 63 1.02 -21.47 -8.54
CA ARG A 63 1.92 -22.54 -8.06
C ARG A 63 1.22 -23.62 -7.24
N ARG A 64 0.01 -23.37 -6.71
CA ARG A 64 -0.75 -24.28 -5.83
C ARG A 64 -1.78 -25.15 -6.53
N ARG A 65 -1.94 -24.99 -7.85
CA ARG A 65 -2.85 -25.79 -8.70
C ARG A 65 -2.63 -27.32 -8.66
N SER A 66 -1.72 -27.85 -7.83
CA SER A 66 -1.49 -29.30 -7.69
C SER A 66 -1.80 -29.92 -6.32
N THR A 67 -2.06 -29.22 -5.21
CA THR A 67 -2.30 -29.91 -3.92
C THR A 67 -3.09 -29.12 -2.86
N SER A 68 -4.23 -29.71 -2.42
CA SER A 68 -4.97 -29.53 -1.14
C SER A 68 -5.98 -28.36 -0.98
N ASN A 69 -7.27 -28.73 -0.90
CA ASN A 69 -8.45 -27.86 -0.76
C ASN A 69 -8.47 -26.96 0.50
N ALA A 70 -7.99 -27.43 1.65
CA ALA A 70 -8.09 -26.65 2.91
C ALA A 70 -7.13 -25.45 2.93
N ARG A 71 -5.97 -25.60 2.29
CA ARG A 71 -4.97 -24.53 2.18
C ARG A 71 -5.43 -23.45 1.20
N ASP A 72 -6.21 -23.81 0.19
CA ASP A 72 -6.78 -22.88 -0.78
C ASP A 72 -7.85 -21.99 -0.14
N TRP A 73 -8.71 -22.53 0.73
CA TRP A 73 -9.68 -21.72 1.49
C TRP A 73 -9.02 -20.67 2.38
N LEU A 74 -7.99 -21.06 3.15
CA LEU A 74 -7.27 -20.13 4.01
C LEU A 74 -6.55 -19.03 3.20
N THR A 75 -6.04 -19.40 2.02
CA THR A 75 -5.42 -18.46 1.09
C THR A 75 -6.46 -17.51 0.52
N LEU A 76 -7.62 -18.01 0.10
CA LEU A 76 -8.72 -17.22 -0.44
C LEU A 76 -9.26 -16.21 0.58
N VAL A 77 -9.43 -16.62 1.83
CA VAL A 77 -9.82 -15.70 2.92
C VAL A 77 -8.74 -14.64 3.15
N GLY A 78 -7.46 -15.03 3.17
CA GLY A 78 -6.35 -14.08 3.29
C GLY A 78 -6.28 -13.07 2.14
N ILE A 79 -6.58 -13.51 0.92
CA ILE A 79 -6.68 -12.67 -0.29
C ILE A 79 -7.79 -11.63 -0.11
N VAL A 80 -8.99 -12.08 0.24
CA VAL A 80 -10.17 -11.21 0.40
C VAL A 80 -9.95 -10.18 1.50
N LEU A 81 -9.44 -10.60 2.66
CA LEU A 81 -9.11 -9.69 3.76
C LEU A 81 -8.00 -8.70 3.38
N GLY A 82 -7.00 -9.15 2.63
CA GLY A 82 -5.92 -8.30 2.12
C GLY A 82 -6.44 -7.22 1.18
N ILE A 83 -7.28 -7.57 0.20
CA ILE A 83 -7.93 -6.60 -0.70
C ILE A 83 -8.79 -5.64 0.11
N GLY A 84 -9.60 -6.16 1.05
CA GLY A 84 -10.50 -5.36 1.87
C GLY A 84 -9.75 -4.30 2.68
N LEU A 85 -8.62 -4.65 3.29
CA LEU A 85 -7.77 -3.71 4.02
C LEU A 85 -7.17 -2.64 3.12
N VAL A 86 -6.70 -3.02 1.93
CA VAL A 86 -6.13 -2.07 0.96
C VAL A 86 -7.19 -1.09 0.47
N LEU A 87 -8.35 -1.60 0.02
CA LEU A 87 -9.46 -0.76 -0.44
C LEU A 87 -10.00 0.13 0.68
N GLY A 88 -10.17 -0.40 1.89
CA GLY A 88 -10.60 0.37 3.06
C GLY A 88 -9.61 1.50 3.37
N GLY A 89 -8.31 1.22 3.35
CA GLY A 89 -7.27 2.23 3.53
C GLY A 89 -7.31 3.33 2.46
N ILE A 90 -7.49 2.97 1.19
CA ILE A 90 -7.65 3.94 0.09
C ILE A 90 -8.85 4.84 0.33
N ILE A 91 -10.00 4.26 0.68
CA ILE A 91 -11.24 5.01 0.87
C ILE A 91 -11.10 6.00 2.03
N ILE A 92 -10.51 5.57 3.15
CA ILE A 92 -10.27 6.44 4.32
C ILE A 92 -9.31 7.57 3.96
N LEU A 93 -8.17 7.26 3.32
CA LEU A 93 -7.20 8.26 2.91
C LEU A 93 -7.80 9.27 1.92
N THR A 94 -8.55 8.79 0.94
CA THR A 94 -9.25 9.64 -0.04
C THR A 94 -10.28 10.52 0.65
N GLY A 95 -11.07 9.98 1.59
CA GLY A 95 -12.03 10.73 2.39
C GLY A 95 -11.36 11.84 3.21
N MET A 96 -10.22 11.55 3.86
CA MET A 96 -9.46 12.55 4.60
C MET A 96 -8.94 13.68 3.70
N VAL A 97 -8.41 13.34 2.52
CA VAL A 97 -7.94 14.34 1.53
C VAL A 97 -9.11 15.22 1.09
N LEU A 98 -10.24 14.62 0.72
CA LEU A 98 -11.44 15.36 0.27
C LEU A 98 -12.00 16.27 1.38
N MET A 99 -12.07 15.79 2.62
CA MET A 99 -12.49 16.61 3.76
C MET A 99 -11.54 17.79 4.00
N ASN A 100 -10.23 17.57 3.89
CA ASN A 100 -9.24 18.63 4.05
C ASN A 100 -9.34 19.68 2.93
N MET A 101 -9.59 19.23 1.69
CA MET A 101 -9.84 20.14 0.57
C MET A 101 -11.15 20.92 0.73
N ALA A 102 -12.22 20.28 1.20
CA ALA A 102 -13.49 20.95 1.49
C ALA A 102 -13.33 22.02 2.58
N GLN A 103 -12.68 21.68 3.71
CA GLN A 103 -12.41 22.62 4.79
C GLN A 103 -11.46 23.76 4.38
N SER A 104 -10.52 23.48 3.49
CA SER A 104 -9.61 24.52 2.97
C SER A 104 -10.30 25.43 1.93
N GLY A 105 -11.30 24.92 1.21
CA GLY A 105 -12.13 25.70 0.28
C GLY A 105 -13.22 26.53 0.98
N GLU A 106 -13.71 26.10 2.12
CA GLU A 106 -14.74 26.79 2.91
C GLU A 106 -14.18 27.98 3.73
N ASN A 107 -12.88 27.98 4.05
CA ASN A 107 -12.18 29.08 4.73
C ASN A 107 -11.56 30.13 3.77
N GLY A 108 -11.94 30.08 2.48
CA GLY A 108 -11.32 30.84 1.39
C GLY A 108 -12.23 31.85 0.68
N PHE A 109 -13.27 32.37 1.36
CA PHE A 109 -14.04 33.55 0.95
C PHE A 109 -14.27 34.49 2.14
#